data_AF-A0A2M7UQQ2-F1
#
_entry.id   AF-A0A2M7UQQ2-F1
#
_cell.length_a   1.000
_cell.length_b   1.000
_cell.length_c   1.000
_cell.angle_alpha   90.00
_cell.angle_beta   90.00
_cell.angle_gamma   90.00
#
_symmetry.space_group_name_H-M   'P 1'
#
loop_
_entity.id
_entity.type
_entity.pdbx_description
1 polymer ?
#
loop_
_entity_poly.entity_id
_entity_poly.type
_entity_poly.pdbx_seq_one_letter_code
_entity_poly.pdbx_strand_id
1 'polypeptide(L)' 'MLNKEKHQLIMGQILRDIYSDTEISSLLGFKGGTCAYFFYNLPRFSVDLDFDLLKQDLILKEKIFVGMH' A
#
# COMPACT_ATOMS: atom_id res chain seq x y z
N MET A 1 19.88 -3.07 -17.51
CA MET A 1 18.85 -2.01 -17.45
C MET A 1 17.56 -2.60 -16.93
N LEU A 2 16.78 -1.84 -16.17
CA LEU A 2 15.47 -2.29 -15.64
C LEU A 2 14.46 -2.49 -16.77
N ASN A 3 13.79 -3.64 -16.81
CA ASN A 3 12.65 -3.87 -17.71
C ASN A 3 11.38 -3.28 -17.07
N LYS A 4 10.96 -2.11 -17.55
CA LYS A 4 9.83 -1.35 -16.99
C LYS A 4 8.49 -2.08 -17.12
N GLU A 5 8.26 -2.75 -18.24
CA GLU A 5 7.01 -3.48 -18.50
C GLU A 5 6.87 -4.67 -17.54
N LYS A 6 7.93 -5.47 -17.39
CA LYS A 6 7.97 -6.58 -16.43
C LYS A 6 7.78 -6.07 -15.00
N HIS A 7 8.40 -4.94 -14.64
CA HIS A 7 8.26 -4.34 -13.32
C HIS A 7 6.81 -3.92 -13.05
N GLN A 8 6.17 -3.22 -13.98
CA GLN A 8 4.76 -2.80 -13.85
C GLN A 8 3.80 -3.99 -13.78
N LEU A 9 4.05 -5.03 -14.58
CA LEU A 9 3.26 -6.26 -14.53
C LEU A 9 3.31 -6.89 -13.13
N ILE A 10 4.51 -7.01 -12.54
CA ILE A 10 4.67 -7.58 -11.20
C ILE A 10 4.01 -6.69 -10.14
N MET A 11 4.17 -5.38 -10.20
CA MET A 11 3.48 -4.46 -9.26
C MET A 11 1.96 -4.58 -9.36
N GLY A 12 1.40 -4.68 -10.57
CA GLY A 12 -0.02 -4.89 -10.78
C GLY A 12 -0.51 -6.24 -10.27
N GLN A 13 0.31 -7.30 -10.39
CA GLN A 13 0.02 -8.61 -9.80
C GLN A 13 -0.02 -8.55 -8.27
N ILE A 14 0.98 -7.93 -7.63
CA ILE A 14 1.03 -7.75 -6.17
C ILE A 14 -0.20 -6.96 -5.69
N LEU A 15 -0.53 -5.84 -6.36
CA LEU A 15 -1.72 -5.05 -6.02
C LEU A 15 -3.00 -5.86 -6.13
N ARG A 16 -3.17 -6.61 -7.23
CA ARG A 16 -4.34 -7.49 -7.41
C ARG A 16 -4.40 -8.53 -6.30
N ASP A 17 -3.30 -9.18 -5.96
CA ASP A 17 -3.28 -10.25 -4.97
C ASP A 17 -3.61 -9.70 -3.57
N ILE A 18 -3.11 -8.51 -3.20
CA ILE A 18 -3.47 -7.79 -1.97
C ILE A 18 -4.97 -7.45 -1.94
N TYR A 19 -5.50 -6.88 -3.01
CA TYR A 19 -6.88 -6.38 -3.05
C TYR A 19 -7.93 -7.45 -3.37
N SER A 20 -7.52 -8.65 -3.78
CA SER A 20 -8.41 -9.81 -3.94
C SER A 20 -8.62 -10.56 -2.63
N ASP A 21 -7.73 -10.39 -1.66
CA ASP A 21 -7.87 -10.93 -0.31
C ASP A 21 -8.77 -10.01 0.54
N THR A 22 -9.92 -10.51 0.97
CA THR A 22 -10.90 -9.73 1.75
C THR A 22 -10.43 -9.40 3.16
N GLU A 23 -9.53 -10.19 3.74
CA GLU A 23 -8.98 -9.93 5.07
C GLU A 23 -7.96 -8.79 5.01
N ILE A 24 -7.09 -8.78 3.98
CA ILE A 24 -6.02 -7.79 3.83
C ILE A 24 -6.54 -6.48 3.21
N SER A 25 -7.39 -6.55 2.19
CA SER A 25 -7.85 -5.37 1.43
C SER A 25 -8.52 -4.31 2.30
N SER A 26 -9.23 -4.71 3.35
CA SER A 26 -9.90 -3.80 4.28
C SER A 26 -8.94 -3.05 5.22
N LEU A 27 -7.68 -3.50 5.31
CA LEU A 27 -6.66 -2.97 6.22
C LEU A 27 -5.71 -2.00 5.53
N LEU A 28 -5.54 -2.06 4.20
CA LEU A 28 -4.51 -1.32 3.47
C LEU A 28 -5.08 -0.32 2.47
N GLY A 29 -4.68 0.94 2.60
CA GLY A 29 -4.94 2.01 1.64
C GLY A 29 -3.73 2.27 0.75
N PHE A 30 -3.84 1.97 -0.54
CA PHE A 30 -2.76 2.20 -1.50
C PHE A 30 -2.56 3.69 -1.79
N LYS A 31 -1.32 4.16 -1.70
CA LYS A 31 -0.96 5.59 -1.81
C LYS A 31 0.36 5.80 -2.54
N GLY A 32 0.83 7.04 -2.50
CA GLY A 32 2.18 7.40 -2.93
C GLY A 32 2.32 7.55 -4.45
N GLY A 33 3.57 7.59 -4.90
CA GLY A 33 3.91 7.90 -6.29
C GLY A 33 3.43 6.85 -7.28
N THR A 34 3.42 5.58 -6.88
CA THR A 34 2.97 4.49 -7.76
C THR A 34 1.46 4.40 -7.88
N CYS A 35 0.72 4.80 -6.84
CA CYS A 35 -0.73 5.00 -6.93
C CYS A 35 -1.07 6.13 -7.93
N ALA A 36 -0.39 7.27 -7.82
CA ALA A 36 -0.50 8.36 -8.80
C ALA A 36 -0.10 7.93 -10.23
N TYR A 37 0.93 7.09 -10.34
CA TYR A 37 1.37 6.52 -11.62
C TYR A 37 0.31 5.63 -12.28
N PHE A 38 -0.31 4.71 -11.54
CA PHE A 38 -1.30 3.80 -12.10
C PHE A 38 -2.67 4.44 -12.35
N PHE A 39 -3.12 5.33 -11.46
CA PHE A 39 -4.52 5.79 -11.46
C PHE A 39 -4.70 7.27 -11.82
N TYR A 40 -3.62 8.07 -11.89
CA TYR A 40 -3.69 9.52 -12.06
C TYR A 40 -2.68 10.09 -13.07
N ASN A 41 -2.18 9.27 -14.00
CA ASN A 41 -1.29 9.68 -15.10
C ASN A 41 -0.03 10.44 -14.66
N LEU A 42 0.61 10.04 -13.55
CA LEU A 42 1.88 10.65 -13.15
C LEU A 42 2.94 10.48 -14.26
N PRO A 43 3.56 11.56 -14.80
CA PRO A 43 4.42 11.50 -15.99
C PRO A 43 5.85 11.04 -15.68
N ARG A 44 6.04 10.29 -14.59
CA ARG A 44 7.33 9.67 -14.25
C ARG A 44 7.11 8.24 -13.82
N PHE A 45 8.07 7.39 -14.19
CA PHE A 45 8.08 6.02 -13.71
C PHE A 45 8.25 5.99 -12.18
N SER A 46 7.51 5.10 -11.52
CA SER A 46 7.55 4.87 -10.08
C SER A 46 7.72 3.38 -9.83
N VAL A 47 8.44 3.02 -8.77
CA VAL A 47 8.97 1.65 -8.58
C VAL A 47 8.52 0.96 -7.30
N ASP A 48 8.09 1.73 -6.30
CA ASP A 48 7.77 1.25 -4.95
C ASP A 48 6.25 1.16 -4.74
N LEU A 49 5.78 0.31 -3.83
CA LEU A 49 4.37 0.26 -3.44
C LEU A 49 4.23 0.77 -1.99
N ASP A 50 3.54 1.89 -1.82
CA ASP A 50 3.30 2.52 -0.52
C ASP A 50 1.87 2.26 -0.04
N PHE A 51 1.69 1.90 1.22
CA PHE A 51 0.37 1.66 1.82
C PHE A 51 0.25 2.34 3.18
N ASP A 52 -0.93 2.87 3.48
CA ASP A 52 -1.34 3.24 4.83
C ASP A 52 -2.17 2.12 5.46
N LEU A 53 -2.03 1.91 6.77
CA LEU A 53 -2.94 1.07 7.55
C LEU A 53 -4.23 1.84 7.87
N LEU A 54 -5.36 1.39 7.33
CA LEU A 54 -6.67 2.04 7.48
C LEU A 54 -7.32 1.77 8.83
N LYS A 55 -7.12 0.57 9.38
CA LYS A 55 -7.46 0.26 10.77
C LYS A 55 -6.18 0.32 11.60
N GLN A 56 -5.93 1.48 12.19
CA GLN A 56 -5.09 1.53 13.38
C GLN A 56 -5.85 0.77 14.47
N ASP A 57 -5.35 -0.38 14.88
CA ASP A 57 -5.87 -1.09 16.04
C ASP A 57 -6.09 -0.08 17.18
N LEU A 58 -7.35 0.14 17.53
CA LEU A 58 -7.71 0.84 18.78
C LEU A 58 -7.05 0.13 19.98
N ILE A 59 -6.72 -1.16 19.81
CA ILE A 59 -6.02 -2.03 20.75
C ILE A 59 -4.54 -1.62 20.95
N LEU A 60 -3.87 -1.05 19.95
CA LEU A 60 -2.49 -0.56 20.10
C LEU A 60 -2.42 0.81 20.78
N LYS A 61 -3.49 1.63 20.69
CA LYS A 61 -3.52 2.94 21.38
C LYS A 61 -3.73 2.82 22.88
N GLU A 62 -4.49 1.83 23.37
CA GLU A 62 -4.63 1.60 24.81
C GLU A 62 -3.31 1.17 25.48
N LYS A 63 -2.51 0.32 24.84
CA LYS A 63 -1.26 -0.19 25.45
C LYS A 63 -0.16 0.86 25.60
N ILE A 64 -0.20 1.96 24.84
CA ILE A 64 0.84 3.00 24.90
C ILE A 64 0.56 4.04 25.99
N PHE A 65 -0.70 4.25 26.39
CA PHE A 65 -1.05 5.26 27.40
C PHE A 65 -1.23 4.73 28.84
N VAL A 66 -1.32 3.42 29.05
CA VAL A 66 -1.50 2.83 30.40
C VAL A 66 -0.16 2.63 31.14
N GLY A 67 0.99 2.85 30.49
CA GLY A 67 2.33 2.70 31.08
C GLY A 67 2.99 3.98 31.61
N MET A 68 2.30 5.12 31.59
CA MET A 68 2.80 6.41 32.11
C MET A 68 1.88 6.95 33.20
N HIS A 69 1.74 6.22 34.30
CA HIS A 69 1.36 6.76 35.61
C HIS A 69 2.02 5.95 36.72
#